data_AF-A0A2J8Q353-F1
#
_entry.id   AF-A0A2J8Q353-F1
#
_cell.length_a   1.000
_cell.length_b   1.000
_cell.length_c   1.000
_cell.angle_alpha   90.00
_cell.angle_beta   90.00
_cell.angle_gamma   90.00
#
_symmetry.space_group_name_H-M   'P 1'
#
loop_
_entity.id
_entity.type
_entity.pdbx_description
1 polymer ?
#
loop_
_entity_poly.entity_id
_entity_poly.type
_entity_poly.pdbx_seq_one_letter_code
_entity_poly.pdbx_strand_id
1 'polypeptide(L)'
;EGKARPPDSRLPENDERPAAEYEQPWEWKKEQIVRALSVQFEGAERPSLREETVRQHHRQKSWTQKILKPALSDHSEGEKVDPGLPLEKQPWYHGAISRAEAESRLQPCKEAGYLVRNSESGNSRYSIALK
;
A
#
# COMPACT_ATOMS: atom_id res chain seq x y z
N GLU A 1 -21.70 -26.38 -28.20
CA GLU A 1 -22.31 -25.29 -27.41
C GLU A 1 -21.32 -24.87 -26.34
N GLY A 2 -20.66 -23.72 -26.52
CA GLY A 2 -19.61 -23.23 -25.61
C GLY A 2 -20.21 -22.28 -24.58
N LYS A 3 -20.20 -22.68 -23.31
CA LYS A 3 -20.78 -21.91 -22.21
C LYS A 3 -19.66 -21.14 -21.50
N ALA A 4 -19.65 -19.82 -21.70
CA ALA A 4 -18.68 -18.89 -21.15
C ALA A 4 -18.72 -18.89 -19.60
N ARG A 5 -17.55 -18.97 -18.96
CA ARG A 5 -17.39 -18.75 -17.52
C ARG A 5 -17.41 -17.23 -17.23
N PRO A 6 -18.09 -16.76 -16.17
CA PRO A 6 -18.07 -15.37 -15.78
C PRO A 6 -16.72 -14.98 -15.13
N PRO A 7 -16.30 -13.71 -15.24
CA PRO A 7 -14.99 -13.24 -14.78
C PRO A 7 -15.04 -12.80 -13.30
N ASP A 8 -15.28 -13.72 -12.37
CA ASP A 8 -15.33 -13.41 -10.92
C ASP A 8 -14.45 -14.34 -10.06
N SER A 9 -13.36 -14.86 -10.61
CA SER A 9 -12.36 -15.62 -9.84
C SER A 9 -11.19 -14.72 -9.42
N ARG A 10 -11.48 -13.71 -8.60
CA ARG A 10 -10.47 -12.95 -7.82
C ARG A 10 -10.62 -13.12 -6.32
N LEU A 11 -11.54 -13.98 -5.87
CA LEU A 11 -11.67 -14.34 -4.46
C LEU A 11 -10.85 -15.60 -4.18
N PRO A 12 -10.12 -15.67 -3.06
CA PRO A 12 -9.52 -16.92 -2.60
C PRO A 12 -10.60 -18.00 -2.53
N GLU A 13 -10.33 -19.17 -3.10
CA GLU A 13 -11.29 -20.28 -3.26
C GLU A 13 -11.81 -20.88 -1.93
N ASN A 14 -11.36 -20.36 -0.78
CA ASN A 14 -11.70 -20.78 0.58
C ASN A 14 -12.26 -19.62 1.43
N ASP A 15 -12.96 -18.65 0.85
CA ASP A 15 -13.74 -17.71 1.68
C ASP A 15 -15.04 -18.39 2.13
N GLU A 16 -14.95 -19.19 3.21
CA GLU A 16 -16.08 -19.90 3.84
C GLU A 16 -17.00 -18.99 4.66
N ARG A 17 -16.70 -17.69 4.74
CA ARG A 17 -17.52 -16.75 5.50
C ARG A 17 -18.85 -16.55 4.77
N PRO A 18 -20.00 -16.62 5.47
CA PRO A 18 -21.30 -16.40 4.85
C PRO A 18 -21.33 -15.02 4.18
N ALA A 19 -22.04 -14.90 3.05
CA ALA A 19 -22.07 -13.65 2.27
C ALA A 19 -22.51 -12.41 3.08
N ALA A 20 -23.21 -12.62 4.19
CA ALA A 20 -23.62 -11.58 5.14
C ALA A 20 -22.48 -11.02 6.02
N GLU A 21 -21.34 -11.71 6.08
CA GLU A 21 -20.14 -11.32 6.84
C GLU A 21 -19.09 -10.60 6.00
N TYR A 22 -19.31 -10.46 4.69
CA TYR A 22 -18.42 -9.66 3.87
C TYR A 22 -18.51 -8.19 4.31
N GLU A 23 -17.38 -7.62 4.74
CA GLU A 23 -17.31 -6.18 4.94
C GLU A 23 -17.52 -5.52 3.58
N GLN A 24 -18.49 -4.60 3.54
CA GLN A 24 -18.81 -3.86 2.32
C GLN A 24 -17.57 -3.10 1.84
N PRO A 25 -17.41 -2.89 0.53
CA PRO A 25 -16.29 -2.14 -0.02
C PRO A 25 -16.07 -0.85 0.79
N TRP A 26 -14.84 -0.62 1.24
CA TRP A 26 -14.42 0.59 1.98
C TRP A 26 -14.89 1.88 1.31
N GLU A 27 -15.08 1.79 0.00
CA GLU A 27 -15.58 2.86 -0.85
C GLU A 27 -16.98 3.37 -0.49
N TRP A 28 -17.84 2.52 0.07
CA TRP A 28 -19.20 2.92 0.46
C TRP A 28 -19.25 3.61 1.82
N LYS A 29 -18.13 3.64 2.53
CA LYS A 29 -17.97 4.31 3.82
C LYS A 29 -16.88 5.39 3.77
N LYS A 30 -16.55 5.89 2.56
CA LYS A 30 -15.50 6.89 2.32
C LYS A 30 -15.61 8.10 3.24
N GLU A 31 -16.79 8.64 3.49
CA GLU A 31 -16.99 9.80 4.36
C GLU A 31 -16.70 9.49 5.83
N GLN A 32 -16.95 8.27 6.30
CA GLN A 32 -16.60 7.89 7.68
C GLN A 32 -15.11 7.61 7.81
N ILE A 33 -14.47 7.04 6.77
CA ILE A 33 -13.02 6.83 6.72
C ILE A 33 -12.30 8.19 6.70
N VAL A 34 -12.73 9.10 5.82
CA VAL A 34 -12.21 10.48 5.75
C VAL A 34 -12.39 11.17 7.10
N ARG A 35 -13.59 11.17 7.69
CA ARG A 35 -13.80 11.78 9.02
C ARG A 35 -12.93 11.18 10.13
N ALA A 36 -12.74 9.87 10.15
CA ALA A 36 -11.91 9.21 11.17
C ALA A 36 -10.42 9.52 11.00
N LEU A 37 -9.94 9.59 9.75
CA LEU A 37 -8.55 9.91 9.43
C LEU A 37 -8.25 11.41 9.59
N SER A 38 -9.22 12.29 9.30
CA SER A 38 -9.08 13.74 9.44
C SER A 38 -8.97 14.21 10.90
N VAL A 39 -9.50 13.46 11.88
CA VAL A 39 -9.38 13.79 13.32
C VAL A 39 -7.95 13.63 13.86
N GLN A 40 -7.06 12.92 13.14
CA GLN A 40 -5.70 12.66 13.62
C GLN A 40 -4.65 13.71 13.22
N PHE A 41 -4.98 14.66 12.33
CA PHE A 41 -3.97 15.59 11.79
C PHE A 41 -4.15 17.06 12.19
N GLU A 42 -5.23 17.43 12.86
CA GLU A 42 -5.47 18.82 13.27
C GLU A 42 -5.68 18.91 14.79
N GLY A 43 -4.69 19.45 15.49
CA GLY A 43 -4.91 20.09 16.78
C GLY A 43 -4.80 19.18 18.01
N ALA A 44 -3.57 18.98 18.47
CA ALA A 44 -3.32 18.74 19.87
C ALA A 44 -3.66 20.00 20.68
N GLU A 45 -4.94 20.30 20.96
CA GLU A 45 -5.39 21.12 22.11
C GLU A 45 -6.85 20.75 22.49
N ARG A 46 -7.08 20.38 23.76
CA ARG A 46 -8.41 20.23 24.38
C ARG A 46 -8.75 21.52 25.16
N PRO A 47 -10.03 21.91 25.34
CA PRO A 47 -10.74 21.48 26.55
C PRO A 47 -12.26 21.19 26.43
N SER A 48 -12.69 20.20 27.24
CA SER A 48 -13.94 20.01 28.03
C SER A 48 -15.23 20.82 27.73
N LEU A 49 -16.39 20.14 27.61
CA LEU A 49 -17.52 20.14 28.59
C LEU A 49 -18.86 19.53 28.02
N ARG A 50 -19.34 18.43 28.64
CA ARG A 50 -20.75 17.92 28.86
C ARG A 50 -21.79 17.85 27.69
N GLU A 51 -22.79 16.96 27.62
CA GLU A 51 -23.35 15.87 28.43
C GLU A 51 -24.41 15.07 27.59
N GLU A 52 -24.43 13.75 27.80
CA GLU A 52 -25.54 12.77 27.80
C GLU A 52 -26.67 12.75 26.72
N THR A 53 -26.80 11.62 26.00
CA THR A 53 -27.86 10.59 26.20
C THR A 53 -27.84 9.49 25.11
N VAL A 54 -28.21 8.29 25.56
CA VAL A 54 -28.65 7.10 24.80
C VAL A 54 -27.60 6.28 24.03
N ARG A 55 -27.18 5.20 24.71
CA ARG A 55 -27.02 3.82 24.21
C ARG A 55 -26.66 3.69 22.72
N GLN A 56 -25.44 3.28 22.42
CA GLN A 56 -25.21 2.22 21.43
C GLN A 56 -23.76 1.70 21.50
N HIS A 57 -23.68 0.41 21.83
CA HIS A 57 -22.53 -0.48 21.71
C HIS A 57 -21.22 -0.05 22.37
N HIS A 58 -20.90 -0.75 23.47
CA HIS A 58 -19.56 -0.89 24.01
C HIS A 58 -18.69 -1.61 22.96
N ARG A 59 -18.27 -0.88 21.92
CA ARG A 59 -17.33 -1.35 20.90
C ARG A 59 -16.06 -1.76 21.65
N GLN A 60 -15.76 -3.05 21.61
CA GLN A 60 -14.58 -3.67 22.21
C GLN A 60 -13.37 -2.74 22.05
N LYS A 61 -12.97 -2.17 23.18
CA LYS A 61 -11.78 -1.33 23.32
C LYS A 61 -10.60 -2.28 23.46
N SER A 62 -10.15 -2.80 22.33
CA SER A 62 -8.84 -3.43 22.21
C SER A 62 -8.45 -3.45 20.73
N TRP A 63 -8.30 -2.27 20.14
CA TRP A 63 -7.32 -2.13 19.06
C TRP A 63 -5.95 -2.30 19.71
N THR A 64 -5.55 -3.54 19.96
CA THR A 64 -4.15 -3.81 20.28
C THR A 64 -3.37 -3.23 19.12
N GLN A 65 -2.55 -2.23 19.41
CA GLN A 65 -1.54 -1.64 18.51
C GLN A 65 -0.45 -2.68 18.19
N LYS A 66 -0.87 -3.84 17.68
CA LYS A 66 -0.01 -4.93 17.19
C LYS A 66 -0.15 -5.04 15.67
N ILE A 67 -0.33 -3.90 15.01
CA ILE A 67 -0.04 -3.75 13.60
C ILE A 67 1.09 -2.73 13.60
N LEU A 68 2.23 -3.11 13.04
CA LEU A 68 3.56 -2.49 13.24
C LEU A 68 4.32 -3.04 14.46
N LYS A 69 4.43 -4.38 14.57
CA LYS A 69 5.80 -4.89 14.67
C LYS A 69 6.32 -4.83 13.22
N PRO A 70 7.26 -3.95 12.85
CA PRO A 70 8.08 -4.22 11.70
C PRO A 70 8.73 -5.56 12.03
N ALA A 71 8.23 -6.64 11.43
CA ALA A 71 9.09 -7.78 11.25
C ALA A 71 10.27 -7.19 10.49
N LEU A 72 11.39 -7.05 11.20
CA LEU A 72 12.69 -6.92 10.59
C LEU A 72 12.92 -8.24 9.84
N SER A 73 12.16 -8.46 8.77
CA SER A 73 12.74 -9.13 7.62
C SER A 73 13.93 -8.26 7.30
N ASP A 74 15.07 -8.92 7.22
CA ASP A 74 16.40 -8.43 6.89
C ASP A 74 16.39 -7.76 5.50
N HIS A 75 15.58 -6.72 5.34
CA HIS A 75 15.72 -5.70 4.33
C HIS A 75 17.01 -5.02 4.75
N SER A 76 18.11 -5.57 4.21
CA SER A 76 19.42 -4.94 4.10
C SER A 76 19.24 -3.44 4.26
N GLU A 77 19.58 -2.96 5.45
CA GLU A 77 19.37 -1.62 5.99
C GLU A 77 18.85 -0.66 4.92
N GLY A 78 17.50 -0.50 4.84
CA GLY A 78 16.86 0.24 3.76
C GLY A 78 17.66 1.51 3.45
N GLU A 79 18.32 1.48 2.30
CA GLU A 79 19.40 2.42 2.00
C GLU A 79 18.85 3.83 2.19
N LYS A 80 19.50 4.61 3.06
CA LYS A 80 19.01 5.95 3.39
C LYS A 80 19.12 6.80 2.13
N VAL A 81 18.00 6.95 1.43
CA VAL A 81 17.90 7.81 0.26
C VAL A 81 17.89 9.26 0.73
N ASP A 82 18.87 10.05 0.29
CA ASP A 82 18.87 11.49 0.48
C ASP A 82 18.01 12.15 -0.63
N PRO A 83 16.88 12.80 -0.29
CA PRO A 83 16.03 13.48 -1.27
C PRO A 83 16.67 14.74 -1.86
N GLY A 84 17.68 15.30 -1.21
CA GLY A 84 18.41 16.48 -1.68
C GLY A 84 19.41 16.17 -2.80
N LEU A 85 19.74 14.89 -3.01
CA LEU A 85 20.64 14.49 -4.09
C LEU A 85 19.91 14.53 -5.45
N PRO A 86 20.59 15.04 -6.50
CA PRO A 86 20.03 15.02 -7.85
C PRO A 86 19.80 13.58 -8.31
N LEU A 87 18.81 13.40 -9.20
CA LEU A 87 18.35 12.09 -9.66
C LEU A 87 19.49 11.21 -10.17
N GLU A 88 20.45 11.79 -10.88
CA GLU A 88 21.59 11.11 -11.49
C GLU A 88 22.54 10.47 -10.46
N LYS A 89 22.45 10.90 -9.20
CA LYS A 89 23.26 10.38 -8.09
C LYS A 89 22.48 9.43 -7.19
N GLN A 90 21.21 9.17 -7.50
CA GLN A 90 20.38 8.27 -6.71
C GLN A 90 20.76 6.81 -6.98
N PRO A 91 20.95 5.97 -5.95
CA PRO A 91 21.44 4.60 -6.11
C PRO A 91 20.46 3.69 -6.86
N TRP A 92 19.17 4.03 -6.83
CA TRP A 92 18.11 3.31 -7.53
C TRP A 92 17.94 3.77 -8.99
N TYR A 93 18.56 4.87 -9.42
CA TYR A 93 18.42 5.41 -10.77
C TYR A 93 19.58 4.99 -11.67
N HIS A 94 19.25 4.42 -12.83
CA HIS A 94 20.23 3.82 -13.74
C HIS A 94 20.28 4.51 -15.11
N GLY A 95 19.52 5.59 -15.33
CA GLY A 95 19.54 6.31 -16.60
C GLY A 95 18.94 5.53 -17.76
N ALA A 96 19.53 5.69 -18.95
CA ALA A 96 19.02 5.14 -20.21
C ALA A 96 19.44 3.67 -20.44
N ILE A 97 19.08 2.78 -19.52
CA ILE A 97 19.25 1.33 -19.71
C ILE A 97 18.01 0.72 -20.39
N SER A 98 18.23 -0.30 -21.22
CA SER A 98 17.14 -1.01 -21.91
C SER A 98 16.33 -1.89 -20.96
N ARG A 99 15.14 -2.32 -21.40
CA ARG A 99 14.32 -3.28 -20.64
C ARG A 99 15.08 -4.57 -20.34
N ALA A 100 15.74 -5.14 -21.34
CA ALA A 100 16.50 -6.38 -21.19
C ALA A 100 17.69 -6.23 -20.23
N GLU A 101 18.36 -5.06 -20.26
CA GLU A 101 19.46 -4.80 -19.33
C GLU A 101 18.98 -4.67 -17.88
N ALA A 102 17.85 -3.99 -17.67
CA ALA A 102 17.21 -3.90 -16.35
C ALA A 102 16.83 -5.29 -15.81
N GLU A 103 16.22 -6.13 -16.65
CA GLU A 103 15.87 -7.51 -16.32
C GLU A 103 17.12 -8.33 -15.95
N SER A 104 18.19 -8.23 -16.75
CA SER A 104 19.45 -8.94 -16.49
C SER A 104 20.11 -8.54 -15.17
N ARG A 105 20.09 -7.25 -14.81
CA ARG A 105 20.61 -6.74 -13.53
C ARG A 105 19.78 -7.21 -12.34
N LEU A 106 18.47 -7.26 -12.50
CA LEU A 106 17.54 -7.72 -11.46
C LEU A 106 17.48 -9.25 -11.33
N GLN A 107 17.86 -10.01 -12.36
CA GLN A 107 17.86 -11.48 -12.32
C GLN A 107 18.63 -12.09 -11.13
N PRO A 108 19.87 -11.66 -10.79
CA PRO A 108 20.60 -12.17 -9.63
C PRO A 108 20.16 -11.56 -8.29
N CYS A 109 19.31 -10.52 -8.30
CA CYS A 109 18.84 -9.85 -7.08
C CYS A 109 17.73 -10.64 -6.36
N LYS A 110 17.51 -10.30 -5.09
CA LYS A 110 16.38 -10.81 -4.30
C LYS A 110 15.05 -10.38 -4.92
N GLU A 111 14.00 -11.15 -4.68
CA GLU A 111 12.61 -10.78 -5.00
C GLU A 111 12.26 -9.43 -4.36
N ALA A 112 11.44 -8.63 -5.06
CA ALA A 112 11.19 -7.23 -4.74
C ALA A 112 12.40 -6.29 -4.91
N GLY A 113 13.47 -6.74 -5.57
CA GLY A 113 14.51 -5.87 -6.10
C GLY A 113 13.95 -4.93 -7.17
N TYR A 114 14.41 -3.68 -7.20
CA TYR A 114 13.90 -2.67 -8.12
C TYR A 114 14.97 -1.70 -8.59
N LEU A 115 14.71 -1.06 -9.72
CA LEU A 115 15.46 0.09 -10.20
C LEU A 115 14.59 1.00 -11.08
N VAL A 116 14.97 2.27 -11.22
CA VAL A 116 14.33 3.25 -12.09
C VAL A 116 15.26 3.56 -13.26
N ARG A 117 14.69 3.63 -14.46
CA ARG A 117 15.39 3.91 -15.72
C ARG A 117 14.59 4.85 -16.61
N ASN A 118 15.19 5.36 -17.67
CA ASN A 118 14.47 6.13 -18.69
C ASN A 118 13.50 5.20 -19.44
N SER A 119 12.33 5.73 -19.78
CA SER A 119 11.37 4.98 -20.59
C SER A 119 11.84 4.93 -22.04
N GLU A 120 11.85 3.73 -22.62
CA GLU A 120 12.02 3.54 -24.07
C GLU A 120 10.70 3.82 -24.81
N SER A 121 9.57 3.70 -24.13
CA SER A 121 8.25 4.00 -24.65
C SER A 121 7.96 5.49 -24.51
N GLY A 122 7.54 6.16 -25.59
CA GLY A 122 7.28 7.61 -25.62
C GLY A 122 6.09 8.10 -24.79
N ASN A 123 5.48 7.26 -23.95
CA ASN A 123 4.34 7.62 -23.10
C ASN A 123 4.75 8.16 -21.72
N SER A 124 6.04 8.07 -21.36
CA SER A 124 6.59 8.53 -20.08
C SER A 124 8.06 8.88 -20.25
N ARG A 125 8.63 9.65 -19.32
CA ARG A 125 10.09 9.91 -19.25
C ARG A 125 10.85 8.79 -18.54
N TYR A 126 10.20 8.14 -17.57
CA TYR A 126 10.82 7.16 -16.69
C TYR A 126 9.96 5.90 -16.57
N SER A 127 10.61 4.79 -16.24
CA SER A 127 9.98 3.50 -15.95
C SER A 127 10.69 2.82 -14.78
N ILE A 128 9.94 2.05 -13.99
CA ILE A 128 10.45 1.22 -12.90
C ILE A 128 10.49 -0.25 -13.35
N ALA A 129 11.55 -0.96 -13.01
CA ALA A 129 11.68 -2.40 -13.19
C ALA A 129 11.69 -3.07 -11.81
N LEU A 130 11.02 -4.23 -11.71
CA LEU A 130 10.83 -5.00 -10.49
C LEU A 130 11.19 -6.47 -10.76
N LYS A 131 11.82 -7.12 -9.77
CA LYS A 131 12.15 -8.55 -9.75
C LYS A 131 11.05 -9.35 -9.06
#